data_AF-A0A7Y5HG89-F1
#
_entry.id   AF-A0A7Y5HG89-F1
#
_cell.length_a   1.000
_cell.length_b   1.000
_cell.length_c   1.000
_cell.angle_alpha   90.00
_cell.angle_beta   90.00
_cell.angle_gamma   90.00
#
_symmetry.space_group_name_H-M   'P 1'
#
loop_
_entity.id
_entity.type
_entity.pdbx_description
1 polymer ?
#
loop_
_entity_poly.entity_id
_entity_poly.type
_entity_poly.pdbx_seq_one_letter_code
_entity_poly.pdbx_strand_id
1 'polypeptide(L)'
;MQQSMTHDPEHSGWELVHGYGPKVHILDNLYLLTALAKLSGMKIRHPEMTATLRRVYQIMLANVAGHDLPRLRTEEPTRMQELHPHEGVYRGDVLDPATRIVIVDIIRAGIVPSQVCFEMLTAVLPDENVRLDHLNMARRSDAEGHVTGVDLSGSKIGGTVDGAVLLLPDPMGATGSTTLRAIQHYREHHGRPARVIAMPMIATPEYLKAVLGAFDDLVVYTARLDRGLSPADVLARCPGERWSEERGLNEHGYIVPGAGGMGEVLNNAWC
;
A
#
# COMPACT_ATOMS: atom_id res chain seq x y z
N MET A 1 1.94 -20.88 40.78
CA MET A 1 1.19 -21.49 39.66
C MET A 1 1.25 -20.49 38.51
N GLN A 2 2.28 -20.60 37.67
CA GLN A 2 2.47 -19.74 36.50
C GLN A 2 1.42 -20.14 35.46
N GLN A 3 0.48 -19.24 35.18
CA GLN A 3 -0.38 -19.40 34.01
C GLN A 3 0.50 -19.20 32.78
N SER A 4 0.71 -20.30 32.07
CA SER A 4 1.19 -20.32 30.70
C SER A 4 0.27 -19.44 29.87
N MET A 5 0.77 -18.27 29.47
CA MET A 5 0.19 -17.52 28.36
C MET A 5 0.49 -18.33 27.11
N THR A 6 -0.48 -19.13 26.67
CA THR A 6 -0.47 -19.71 25.33
C THR A 6 -0.61 -18.54 24.36
N HIS A 7 0.50 -18.19 23.70
CA HIS A 7 0.46 -17.32 22.53
C HIS A 7 -0.40 -18.02 21.47
N ASP A 8 -1.55 -17.44 21.18
CA ASP A 8 -2.33 -17.79 20.01
C ASP A 8 -1.54 -17.31 18.77
N PRO A 9 -1.11 -18.20 17.84
CA PRO A 9 -0.26 -17.83 16.70
C PRO A 9 -0.96 -16.93 15.67
N GLU A 10 -2.28 -16.73 15.79
CA GLU A 10 -3.11 -16.11 14.76
C GLU A 10 -3.26 -14.59 14.86
N HIS A 11 -2.73 -13.94 15.90
CA HIS A 11 -2.71 -12.48 16.01
C HIS A 11 -1.29 -11.95 16.10
N SER A 12 -0.77 -11.53 14.95
CA SER A 12 0.58 -10.99 14.75
C SER A 12 0.83 -9.66 15.49
N GLY A 13 -0.20 -9.06 16.10
CA GLY A 13 -0.13 -7.82 16.89
C GLY A 13 0.10 -6.54 16.08
N TRP A 14 0.25 -6.65 14.75
CA TRP A 14 0.45 -5.51 13.85
C TRP A 14 -0.69 -5.33 12.83
N GLU A 15 -1.63 -6.29 12.77
CA GLU A 15 -2.80 -6.27 11.90
C GLU A 15 -4.10 -6.20 12.69
N LEU A 16 -5.08 -5.49 12.12
CA LEU A 16 -6.46 -5.50 12.59
C LEU A 16 -7.10 -6.83 12.25
N VAL A 17 -7.82 -7.42 13.21
CA VAL A 17 -8.61 -8.64 12.99
C VAL A 17 -9.69 -8.41 11.93
N HIS A 18 -9.69 -9.23 10.86
CA HIS A 18 -10.66 -9.14 9.77
C HIS A 18 -10.89 -10.46 9.02
N GLY A 19 -11.97 -10.54 8.26
CA GLY A 19 -12.41 -11.69 7.46
C GLY A 19 -12.10 -11.65 5.96
N TYR A 20 -11.29 -10.72 5.46
CA TYR A 20 -11.01 -10.58 4.00
C TYR A 20 -10.04 -11.63 3.42
N GLY A 21 -9.49 -12.50 4.26
CA GLY A 21 -8.51 -13.52 3.88
C GLY A 21 -7.06 -13.06 3.96
N PRO A 22 -6.10 -13.97 3.71
CA PRO A 22 -4.68 -13.80 4.06
C PRO A 22 -3.90 -12.87 3.12
N LYS A 23 -4.52 -12.38 2.05
CA LYS A 23 -3.90 -11.45 1.08
C LYS A 23 -4.16 -9.98 1.42
N VAL A 24 -4.86 -9.72 2.53
CA VAL A 24 -5.21 -8.38 2.99
C VAL A 24 -4.56 -8.16 4.34
N HIS A 25 -3.86 -7.04 4.46
CA HIS A 25 -3.15 -6.62 5.66
C HIS A 25 -3.66 -5.22 6.03
N ILE A 26 -4.55 -5.12 7.02
CA ILE A 26 -5.01 -3.84 7.56
C ILE A 26 -4.17 -3.53 8.79
N LEU A 27 -3.36 -2.48 8.75
CA LEU A 27 -2.41 -2.18 9.82
C LEU A 27 -3.13 -1.73 11.10
N ASP A 28 -2.91 -2.43 12.22
CA ASP A 28 -3.37 -1.99 13.55
C ASP A 28 -2.34 -1.03 14.16
N ASN A 29 -2.44 0.24 13.75
CA ASN A 29 -1.48 1.26 14.17
C ASN A 29 -2.18 2.59 14.49
N LEU A 30 -2.22 2.93 15.77
CA LEU A 30 -2.88 4.16 16.26
C LEU A 30 -2.27 5.45 15.67
N TYR A 31 -0.96 5.46 15.39
CA TYR A 31 -0.32 6.61 14.74
C TYR A 31 -0.86 6.81 13.33
N LEU A 32 -0.95 5.72 12.55
CA LEU A 32 -1.54 5.76 11.21
C LEU A 32 -2.98 6.25 11.26
N LEU A 33 -3.82 5.70 12.14
CA LEU A 33 -5.21 6.15 12.30
C LEU A 33 -5.31 7.63 12.67
N THR A 34 -4.45 8.11 13.57
CA THR A 34 -4.37 9.53 13.96
C THR A 34 -3.95 10.41 12.80
N ALA A 35 -2.92 10.00 12.05
CA ALA A 35 -2.44 10.71 10.87
C ALA A 35 -3.52 10.79 9.79
N LEU A 36 -4.25 9.69 9.56
CA LEU A 36 -5.35 9.64 8.58
C LEU A 36 -6.55 10.46 9.00
N ALA A 37 -6.91 10.48 10.29
CA ALA A 37 -7.94 11.37 10.81
C ALA A 37 -7.58 12.84 10.55
N LYS A 38 -6.30 13.21 10.73
CA LYS A 38 -5.81 14.56 10.43
C LYS A 38 -5.83 14.85 8.92
N LEU A 39 -5.31 13.94 8.09
CA LEU A 39 -5.29 14.06 6.62
C LEU A 39 -6.69 14.20 6.02
N SER A 40 -7.65 13.47 6.57
CA SER A 40 -9.06 13.49 6.13
C SER A 40 -9.83 14.72 6.64
N GLY A 41 -9.25 15.48 7.58
CA GLY A 41 -9.92 16.58 8.24
C GLY A 41 -9.94 17.87 7.41
N MET A 42 -11.04 18.62 7.49
CA MET A 42 -11.26 19.86 6.73
C MET A 42 -10.28 21.01 7.04
N LYS A 43 -9.46 20.89 8.09
CA LYS A 43 -8.61 21.97 8.62
C LYS A 43 -7.12 21.78 8.36
N ILE A 44 -6.71 20.69 7.72
CA ILE A 44 -5.30 20.43 7.48
C ILE A 44 -4.73 21.42 6.46
N ARG A 45 -3.57 22.00 6.78
CA ARG A 45 -2.84 22.87 5.86
C ARG A 45 -2.02 22.03 4.87
N HIS A 46 -1.86 22.52 3.65
CA HIS A 46 -1.17 21.79 2.58
C HIS A 46 0.25 21.30 2.95
N PRO A 47 1.16 22.10 3.55
CA PRO A 47 2.48 21.58 3.95
C PRO A 47 2.41 20.46 5.00
N GLU A 48 1.48 20.57 5.95
CA GLU A 48 1.28 19.55 6.99
C GLU A 48 0.72 18.26 6.40
N MET A 49 -0.12 18.37 5.39
CA MET A 49 -0.68 17.24 4.67
C MET A 49 0.40 16.44 3.96
N THR A 50 1.26 17.09 3.16
CA THR A 50 2.37 16.40 2.48
C THR A 50 3.31 15.74 3.49
N ALA A 51 3.68 16.44 4.57
CA ALA A 51 4.53 15.87 5.61
C ALA A 51 3.87 14.65 6.31
N THR A 52 2.56 14.72 6.57
CA THR A 52 1.82 13.63 7.20
C THR A 52 1.68 12.43 6.25
N LEU A 53 1.40 12.67 4.97
CA LEU A 53 1.33 11.63 3.95
C LEU A 53 2.67 10.88 3.82
N ARG A 54 3.79 11.62 3.82
CA ARG A 54 5.12 11.00 3.79
C ARG A 54 5.33 10.06 4.98
N ARG A 55 4.95 10.47 6.19
CA ARG A 55 5.07 9.62 7.40
C ARG A 55 4.20 8.37 7.34
N VAL A 56 2.99 8.49 6.79
CA VAL A 56 2.09 7.34 6.58
C VAL A 56 2.78 6.32 5.67
N TYR A 57 3.31 6.73 4.52
CA TYR A 57 3.98 5.82 3.61
C TYR A 57 5.31 5.27 4.13
N GLN A 58 6.03 6.03 4.97
CA GLN A 58 7.21 5.52 5.66
C GLN A 58 6.86 4.33 6.56
N ILE A 59 5.79 4.44 7.34
CA ILE A 59 5.34 3.38 8.25
C ILE A 59 4.76 2.20 7.44
N MET A 60 3.91 2.47 6.45
CA MET A 60 3.33 1.42 5.63
C MET A 60 4.42 0.61 4.90
N LEU A 61 5.41 1.28 4.31
CA LEU A 61 6.51 0.59 3.63
C LEU A 61 7.37 -0.19 4.61
N ALA A 62 7.66 0.33 5.81
CA ALA A 62 8.40 -0.42 6.81
C ALA A 62 7.71 -1.74 7.19
N ASN A 63 6.37 -1.75 7.28
CA ASN A 63 5.60 -2.98 7.51
C ASN A 63 5.68 -3.91 6.29
N VAL A 64 5.43 -3.41 5.08
CA VAL A 64 5.57 -4.20 3.84
C VAL A 64 6.95 -4.84 3.73
N ALA A 65 8.02 -4.08 3.96
CA ALA A 65 9.38 -4.55 3.88
C ALA A 65 9.70 -5.61 4.94
N GLY A 66 9.19 -5.44 6.17
CA GLY A 66 9.41 -6.42 7.24
C GLY A 66 8.68 -7.76 7.06
N HIS A 67 7.57 -7.76 6.31
CA HIS A 67 6.68 -8.91 6.21
C HIS A 67 6.69 -9.62 4.85
N ASP A 68 6.69 -8.86 3.74
CA ASP A 68 6.44 -9.41 2.40
C ASP A 68 7.63 -9.32 1.42
N LEU A 69 8.69 -8.57 1.75
CA LEU A 69 9.90 -8.57 0.93
C LEU A 69 10.80 -9.78 1.27
N PRO A 70 11.52 -10.35 0.27
CA PRO A 70 12.44 -11.45 0.48
C PRO A 70 13.53 -11.10 1.50
N ARG A 71 13.87 -12.08 2.35
CA ARG A 71 14.89 -11.96 3.38
C ARG A 71 16.07 -12.89 3.11
N LEU A 72 17.26 -12.43 3.45
CA LEU A 72 18.49 -13.21 3.42
C LEU A 72 19.10 -13.20 4.83
N ARG A 73 19.57 -14.36 5.29
CA ARG A 73 20.37 -14.42 6.52
C ARG A 73 21.82 -14.09 6.19
N THR A 74 22.37 -13.11 6.88
CA THR A 74 23.74 -12.62 6.65
C THR A 74 24.62 -12.73 7.89
N GLU A 75 25.94 -12.67 7.66
CA GLU A 75 26.96 -12.40 8.67
C GLU A 75 27.73 -11.13 8.25
N GLU A 76 27.47 -10.01 8.93
CA GLU A 76 28.11 -8.73 8.59
C GLU A 76 29.08 -8.30 9.69
N PRO A 77 30.36 -8.06 9.36
CA PRO A 77 31.29 -7.39 10.26
C PRO A 77 30.71 -6.07 10.77
N THR A 78 30.74 -5.89 12.09
CA THR A 78 30.41 -4.60 12.71
C THR A 78 31.69 -3.84 13.04
N ARG A 79 31.55 -2.57 13.42
CA ARG A 79 32.67 -1.77 13.96
C ARG A 79 33.32 -2.41 15.19
N MET A 80 32.62 -3.32 15.88
CA MET A 80 33.17 -4.01 17.06
C MET A 80 34.11 -5.16 16.71
N GLN A 81 34.23 -5.58 15.44
CA GLN A 81 35.13 -6.67 15.04
C GLN A 81 36.61 -6.36 15.34
N GLU A 82 37.00 -5.09 15.32
CA GLU A 82 38.37 -4.67 15.67
C GLU A 82 38.72 -5.00 17.14
N LEU A 83 37.75 -4.90 18.05
CA LEU A 83 37.93 -5.19 19.47
C LEU A 83 37.54 -6.62 19.84
N HIS A 84 36.61 -7.21 19.08
CA HIS A 84 36.06 -8.54 19.29
C HIS A 84 36.08 -9.32 17.96
N PRO A 85 37.21 -9.96 17.61
CA PRO A 85 37.39 -10.57 16.28
C PRO A 85 36.36 -11.64 15.92
N HIS A 86 35.80 -12.33 16.93
CA HIS A 86 34.83 -13.41 16.74
C HIS A 86 33.38 -12.96 16.97
N GLU A 87 33.14 -12.13 17.99
CA GLU A 87 31.80 -11.69 18.42
C GLU A 87 31.32 -10.43 17.71
N GLY A 88 32.22 -9.62 17.16
CA GLY A 88 31.92 -8.35 16.49
C GLY A 88 31.25 -8.48 15.12
N VAL A 89 30.44 -9.52 14.91
CA VAL A 89 29.76 -9.85 13.65
C VAL A 89 28.25 -9.93 13.92
N TYR A 90 27.46 -9.17 13.17
CA TYR A 90 26.00 -9.29 13.18
C TYR A 90 25.59 -10.58 12.46
N ARG A 91 24.72 -11.38 13.08
CA ARG A 91 24.17 -12.60 12.49
C ARG A 91 22.66 -12.54 12.56
N GLY A 92 22.01 -12.33 11.43
CA GLY A 92 20.56 -12.18 11.40
C GLY A 92 20.02 -11.97 10.01
N ASP A 93 18.71 -11.73 9.95
CA ASP A 93 18.01 -11.50 8.71
C ASP A 93 18.17 -10.03 8.28
N VAL A 94 18.30 -9.84 6.98
CA VAL A 94 18.23 -8.56 6.27
C VAL A 94 17.31 -8.70 5.07
N LEU A 95 16.92 -7.59 4.44
CA LEU A 95 16.32 -7.65 3.11
C LEU A 95 17.32 -8.28 2.14
N ASP A 96 16.86 -9.20 1.30
CA ASP A 96 17.72 -9.81 0.29
C ASP A 96 18.17 -8.74 -0.72
N PRO A 97 19.47 -8.42 -0.81
CA PRO A 97 19.98 -7.39 -1.71
C PRO A 97 19.75 -7.71 -3.18
N ALA A 98 19.47 -8.96 -3.54
CA ALA A 98 19.12 -9.37 -4.90
C ALA A 98 17.63 -9.10 -5.26
N THR A 99 16.82 -8.62 -4.31
CA THR A 99 15.41 -8.33 -4.54
C THR A 99 15.27 -7.17 -5.53
N ARG A 100 14.74 -7.45 -6.72
CA ARG A 100 14.35 -6.43 -7.70
C ARG A 100 12.96 -5.89 -7.38
N ILE A 101 12.85 -4.58 -7.22
CA ILE A 101 11.61 -3.87 -6.90
C ILE A 101 11.33 -2.80 -7.95
N VAL A 102 10.12 -2.84 -8.50
CA VAL A 102 9.60 -1.80 -9.39
C VAL A 102 8.47 -1.09 -8.67
N ILE A 103 8.67 0.18 -8.38
CA ILE A 103 7.71 1.06 -7.72
C ILE A 103 6.96 1.82 -8.80
N VAL A 104 5.63 1.85 -8.71
CA VAL A 104 4.79 2.50 -9.71
C VAL A 104 4.20 3.77 -9.14
N ASP A 105 4.60 4.92 -9.67
CA ASP A 105 3.90 6.18 -9.48
C ASP A 105 2.71 6.27 -10.43
N ILE A 106 1.51 6.23 -9.88
CA ILE A 106 0.29 6.56 -10.62
C ILE A 106 -0.04 8.03 -10.38
N ILE A 107 0.24 8.82 -11.41
CA ILE A 107 0.05 10.26 -11.40
C ILE A 107 -1.46 10.56 -11.24
N ARG A 108 -1.87 11.49 -10.39
CA ARG A 108 -1.04 12.46 -9.63
C ARG A 108 -0.87 12.12 -8.15
N ALA A 109 -1.81 11.40 -7.56
CA ALA A 109 -1.83 11.17 -6.12
C ALA A 109 -0.70 10.23 -5.66
N GLY A 110 -0.20 9.38 -6.55
CA GLY A 110 0.91 8.44 -6.31
C GLY A 110 2.29 9.07 -6.23
N ILE A 111 2.48 10.33 -6.66
CA ILE A 111 3.82 10.94 -6.76
C ILE A 111 4.55 10.94 -5.42
N VAL A 112 3.92 11.50 -4.38
CA VAL A 112 4.53 11.58 -3.04
C VAL A 112 4.73 10.19 -2.42
N PRO A 113 3.71 9.30 -2.42
CA PRO A 113 3.85 7.91 -1.97
C PRO A 113 5.01 7.16 -2.62
N SER A 114 5.05 7.13 -3.95
CA SER A 114 6.03 6.36 -4.71
C SER A 114 7.44 6.92 -4.56
N GLN A 115 7.58 8.25 -4.48
CA GLN A 115 8.86 8.87 -4.17
C GLN A 115 9.38 8.50 -2.77
N VAL A 116 8.51 8.50 -1.75
CA VAL A 116 8.89 8.06 -0.38
C VAL A 116 9.37 6.61 -0.40
N CYS A 117 8.62 5.73 -1.09
CA CYS A 117 9.00 4.34 -1.16
C CYS A 117 10.34 4.14 -1.89
N PHE A 118 10.56 4.88 -2.96
CA PHE A 118 11.80 4.84 -3.73
C PHE A 118 13.02 5.28 -2.91
N GLU A 119 12.90 6.41 -2.20
CA GLU A 119 13.97 6.93 -1.33
C GLU A 119 14.31 5.97 -0.19
N MET A 120 13.31 5.32 0.41
CA MET A 120 13.53 4.38 1.52
C MET A 120 14.18 3.08 1.06
N LEU A 121 13.76 2.53 -0.08
CA LEU A 121 14.29 1.26 -0.57
C LEU A 121 15.70 1.43 -1.13
N THR A 122 15.99 2.51 -1.86
CA THR A 122 17.36 2.80 -2.34
C THR A 122 18.35 3.13 -1.21
N ALA A 123 17.86 3.49 -0.03
CA ALA A 123 18.72 3.69 1.14
C ALA A 123 19.26 2.38 1.74
N VAL A 124 18.64 1.22 1.43
CA VAL A 124 18.96 -0.08 2.05
C VAL A 124 19.18 -1.23 1.06
N LEU A 125 18.82 -1.04 -0.22
CA LEU A 125 19.04 -1.99 -1.30
C LEU A 125 19.94 -1.38 -2.38
N PRO A 126 20.64 -2.20 -3.19
CA PRO A 126 21.38 -1.70 -4.36
C PRO A 126 20.47 -0.91 -5.31
N ASP A 127 20.97 0.23 -5.80
CA ASP A 127 20.22 1.16 -6.63
C ASP A 127 19.84 0.57 -8.00
N GLU A 128 20.64 -0.36 -8.53
CA GLU A 128 20.31 -1.10 -9.75
C GLU A 128 19.09 -2.01 -9.62
N ASN A 129 18.69 -2.35 -8.39
CA ASN A 129 17.58 -3.27 -8.10
C ASN A 129 16.29 -2.53 -7.76
N VAL A 130 16.31 -1.21 -7.57
CA VAL A 130 15.12 -0.41 -7.24
C VAL A 130 14.83 0.58 -8.34
N ARG A 131 13.68 0.43 -8.99
CA ARG A 131 13.25 1.29 -10.11
C ARG A 131 11.95 2.01 -9.77
N LEU A 132 11.83 3.26 -10.20
CA LEU A 132 10.59 4.03 -10.16
C LEU A 132 10.07 4.24 -11.59
N ASP A 133 8.89 3.71 -11.88
CA ASP A 133 8.17 3.89 -13.14
C ASP A 133 6.98 4.85 -12.94
N HIS A 134 6.60 5.60 -13.98
CA HIS A 134 5.51 6.57 -13.92
C HIS A 134 4.39 6.25 -14.92
N LEU A 135 3.15 6.21 -14.44
CA LEU A 135 1.94 6.03 -15.25
C LEU A 135 1.06 7.28 -15.15
N ASN A 136 0.70 7.86 -16.30
CA ASN A 136 -0.29 8.92 -16.37
C ASN A 136 -1.66 8.32 -16.70
N MET A 137 -2.47 8.14 -15.66
CA MET A 137 -3.78 7.51 -15.74
C MET A 137 -4.87 8.47 -15.31
N ALA A 138 -5.89 8.65 -16.15
CA ALA A 138 -7.04 9.48 -15.84
C ALA A 138 -8.29 8.62 -15.76
N ARG A 139 -9.11 8.83 -14.71
CA ARG A 139 -10.43 8.21 -14.64
C ARG A 139 -11.31 8.83 -15.71
N ARG A 140 -12.04 7.99 -16.43
CA ARG A 140 -13.15 8.42 -17.28
C ARG A 140 -14.42 8.38 -16.47
N SER A 141 -15.16 9.49 -16.50
CA SER A 141 -16.51 9.54 -15.96
C SER A 141 -17.52 9.70 -17.08
N ASP A 142 -18.73 9.17 -16.87
CA ASP A 142 -19.89 9.48 -17.72
C ASP A 142 -20.45 10.88 -17.41
N ALA A 143 -21.54 11.26 -18.09
CA ALA A 143 -22.17 12.57 -17.92
C ALA A 143 -22.76 12.77 -16.51
N GLU A 144 -23.04 11.66 -15.82
CA GLU A 144 -23.58 11.58 -14.47
C GLU A 144 -22.48 11.53 -13.38
N GLY A 145 -21.21 11.53 -13.79
CA GLY A 145 -20.04 11.56 -12.91
C GLY A 145 -19.58 10.19 -12.40
N HIS A 146 -20.17 9.08 -12.85
CA HIS A 146 -19.75 7.74 -12.47
C HIS A 146 -18.45 7.35 -13.17
N VAL A 147 -17.53 6.71 -12.43
CA VAL A 147 -16.28 6.20 -13.01
C VAL A 147 -16.56 4.98 -13.89
N THR A 148 -16.43 5.14 -15.20
CA THR A 148 -16.69 4.09 -16.21
C THR A 148 -15.44 3.38 -16.70
N GLY A 149 -14.25 3.95 -16.47
CA GLY A 149 -12.98 3.35 -16.89
C GLY A 149 -11.76 4.18 -16.51
N VAL A 150 -10.59 3.76 -16.99
CA VAL A 150 -9.32 4.47 -16.79
C VAL A 150 -8.54 4.49 -18.10
N ASP A 151 -8.24 5.70 -18.60
CA ASP A 151 -7.38 5.90 -19.76
C ASP A 151 -5.92 6.03 -19.31
N LEU A 152 -5.04 5.22 -19.91
CA LEU A 152 -3.60 5.40 -19.81
C LEU A 152 -3.17 6.36 -20.92
N SER A 153 -2.97 7.63 -20.57
CA SER A 153 -2.63 8.70 -21.52
C SER A 153 -1.13 8.75 -21.84
N GLY A 154 -0.29 8.15 -21.00
CA GLY A 154 1.14 8.02 -21.21
C GLY A 154 1.83 7.24 -20.09
N SER A 155 3.02 6.73 -20.36
CA SER A 155 3.85 6.05 -19.37
C SER A 155 5.34 6.29 -19.62
N LYS A 156 6.13 6.19 -18.55
CA LYS A 156 7.59 6.13 -18.58
C LYS A 156 8.02 4.93 -17.74
N ILE A 157 8.22 3.80 -18.42
CA ILE A 157 8.54 2.51 -17.82
C ILE A 157 9.96 2.11 -18.23
N GLY A 158 10.80 1.77 -17.25
CA GLY A 158 12.23 1.54 -17.44
C GLY A 158 12.63 0.09 -17.78
N GLY A 159 11.69 -0.75 -18.22
CA GLY A 159 11.98 -2.11 -18.71
C GLY A 159 11.01 -3.17 -18.22
N THR A 160 11.42 -4.44 -18.31
CA THR A 160 10.61 -5.59 -17.85
C THR A 160 10.35 -5.52 -16.33
N VAL A 161 9.25 -6.13 -15.90
CA VAL A 161 8.92 -6.42 -14.49
C VAL A 161 9.04 -7.91 -14.16
N ASP A 162 9.47 -8.75 -15.10
CA ASP A 162 9.59 -10.20 -14.90
C ASP A 162 10.44 -10.54 -13.68
N GLY A 163 9.87 -11.30 -12.74
CA GLY A 163 10.55 -11.74 -11.54
C GLY A 163 10.80 -10.64 -10.49
N ALA A 164 10.32 -9.41 -10.71
CA ALA A 164 10.42 -8.32 -9.74
C ALA A 164 9.19 -8.30 -8.80
N VAL A 165 9.32 -7.61 -7.67
CA VAL A 165 8.19 -7.16 -6.85
C VAL A 165 7.65 -5.87 -7.46
N LEU A 166 6.38 -5.86 -7.86
CA LEU A 166 5.70 -4.66 -8.34
C LEU A 166 4.95 -3.99 -7.19
N LEU A 167 5.43 -2.82 -6.75
CA LEU A 167 4.88 -2.06 -5.65
C LEU A 167 4.00 -0.91 -6.18
N LEU A 168 2.75 -0.83 -5.75
CA LEU A 168 1.80 0.22 -6.14
C LEU A 168 1.35 1.06 -4.93
N PRO A 169 2.13 2.07 -4.52
CA PRO A 169 1.69 3.09 -3.56
C PRO A 169 0.62 4.01 -4.15
N ASP A 170 -0.54 4.12 -3.50
CA ASP A 170 -1.64 4.99 -3.95
C ASP A 170 -2.43 5.48 -2.73
N PRO A 171 -2.69 6.79 -2.52
CA PRO A 171 -3.45 7.22 -1.35
C PRO A 171 -4.85 6.58 -1.24
N MET A 172 -5.49 6.24 -2.36
CA MET A 172 -6.93 5.90 -2.37
C MET A 172 -7.25 4.60 -3.13
N GLY A 173 -7.49 3.51 -2.40
CA GLY A 173 -8.07 2.27 -2.92
C GLY A 173 -9.60 2.33 -2.94
N ALA A 174 -10.18 3.00 -3.95
CA ALA A 174 -11.64 3.21 -4.06
C ALA A 174 -12.37 2.06 -4.77
N THR A 175 -12.39 2.02 -6.10
CA THR A 175 -13.06 0.97 -6.89
C THR A 175 -12.13 -0.16 -7.32
N GLY A 176 -10.82 0.08 -7.27
CA GLY A 176 -9.78 -0.82 -7.76
C GLY A 176 -9.46 -0.66 -9.26
N SER A 177 -10.26 0.09 -10.02
CA SER A 177 -10.09 0.19 -11.49
C SER A 177 -8.70 0.68 -11.91
N THR A 178 -8.14 1.66 -11.21
CA THR A 178 -6.78 2.18 -11.47
C THR A 178 -5.71 1.10 -11.23
N THR A 179 -5.75 0.42 -10.08
CA THR A 179 -4.82 -0.69 -9.76
C THR A 179 -4.94 -1.83 -10.78
N LEU A 180 -6.18 -2.23 -11.12
CA LEU A 180 -6.44 -3.28 -12.10
C LEU A 180 -5.82 -2.92 -13.46
N ARG A 181 -6.07 -1.71 -13.96
CA ARG A 181 -5.56 -1.28 -15.25
C ARG A 181 -4.04 -1.16 -15.27
N ALA A 182 -3.42 -0.70 -14.18
CA ALA A 182 -1.96 -0.62 -14.07
C ALA A 182 -1.32 -2.01 -14.16
N ILE A 183 -1.81 -2.98 -13.39
CA ILE A 183 -1.27 -4.34 -13.40
C ILE A 183 -1.50 -5.02 -14.76
N GLN A 184 -2.68 -4.84 -15.37
CA GLN A 184 -2.96 -5.33 -16.73
C GLN A 184 -1.96 -4.76 -17.74
N HIS A 185 -1.73 -3.45 -17.71
CA HIS A 185 -0.76 -2.80 -18.62
C HIS A 185 0.64 -3.41 -18.49
N TYR A 186 1.13 -3.64 -17.26
CA TYR A 186 2.41 -4.31 -17.06
C TYR A 186 2.42 -5.74 -17.61
N ARG A 187 1.38 -6.54 -17.32
CA ARG A 187 1.29 -7.92 -17.82
C ARG A 187 1.17 -8.03 -19.33
N GLU A 188 0.50 -7.07 -19.96
CA GLU A 188 0.31 -7.03 -21.41
C GLU A 188 1.59 -6.64 -22.15
N HIS A 189 2.42 -5.76 -21.57
CA HIS A 189 3.49 -5.08 -22.32
C HIS A 189 4.89 -5.19 -21.72
N HIS A 190 5.02 -5.54 -20.44
CA HIS A 190 6.27 -5.44 -19.69
C HIS A 190 6.62 -6.70 -18.88
N GLY A 191 5.83 -7.78 -18.98
CA GLY A 191 6.10 -9.05 -18.32
C GLY A 191 5.29 -9.26 -17.03
N ARG A 192 5.55 -10.38 -16.35
CA ARG A 192 4.80 -10.79 -15.16
C ARG A 192 5.66 -10.65 -13.90
N PRO A 193 5.27 -9.76 -12.96
CA PRO A 193 5.99 -9.65 -11.70
C PRO A 193 5.89 -10.97 -10.91
N ALA A 194 6.91 -11.23 -10.08
CA ALA A 194 6.87 -12.35 -9.14
C ALA A 194 5.82 -12.14 -8.04
N ARG A 195 5.57 -10.88 -7.70
CA ARG A 195 4.59 -10.47 -6.70
C ARG A 195 4.08 -9.08 -6.97
N VAL A 196 2.80 -8.82 -6.68
CA VAL A 196 2.22 -7.49 -6.70
C VAL A 196 1.84 -7.08 -5.28
N ILE A 197 2.28 -5.91 -4.84
CA ILE A 197 1.94 -5.34 -3.54
C ILE A 197 1.25 -4.01 -3.78
N ALA A 198 -0.05 -3.95 -3.55
CA ALA A 198 -0.81 -2.71 -3.58
C ALA A 198 -0.82 -2.08 -2.18
N MET A 199 -0.53 -0.79 -2.10
CA MET A 199 -0.47 -0.04 -0.85
C MET A 199 -1.45 1.14 -0.84
N PRO A 200 -2.77 0.89 -0.93
CA PRO A 200 -3.76 1.94 -0.71
C PRO A 200 -3.69 2.44 0.73
N MET A 201 -3.41 3.72 0.95
CA MET A 201 -3.45 4.29 2.32
C MET A 201 -4.83 4.11 2.96
N ILE A 202 -5.90 4.40 2.22
CA ILE A 202 -7.29 4.09 2.59
C ILE A 202 -7.87 3.14 1.55
N ALA A 203 -8.41 1.99 1.97
CA ALA A 203 -9.06 1.03 1.09
C ALA A 203 -10.56 0.85 1.43
N THR A 204 -11.34 0.38 0.46
CA THR A 204 -12.75 0.00 0.66
C THR A 204 -12.96 -1.51 0.50
N PRO A 205 -14.06 -2.07 1.04
CA PRO A 205 -14.47 -3.44 0.76
C PRO A 205 -14.62 -3.74 -0.74
N GLU A 206 -15.09 -2.76 -1.52
CA GLU A 206 -15.26 -2.85 -2.98
C GLU A 206 -13.92 -2.94 -3.70
N TYR A 207 -12.94 -2.11 -3.32
CA TYR A 207 -11.57 -2.17 -3.83
C TYR A 207 -10.95 -3.54 -3.59
N LEU A 208 -11.02 -4.02 -2.35
CA LEU A 208 -10.47 -5.32 -1.96
C LEU A 208 -11.07 -6.42 -2.84
N LYS A 209 -12.40 -6.43 -3.00
CA LYS A 209 -13.10 -7.45 -3.79
C LYS A 209 -12.65 -7.43 -5.25
N ALA A 210 -12.50 -6.24 -5.82
CA ALA A 210 -12.08 -6.06 -7.21
C ALA A 210 -10.65 -6.56 -7.46
N VAL A 211 -9.67 -6.14 -6.64
CA VAL A 211 -8.26 -6.48 -6.89
C VAL A 211 -7.92 -7.92 -6.53
N LEU A 212 -8.52 -8.45 -5.45
CA LEU A 212 -8.27 -9.82 -5.00
C LEU A 212 -8.93 -10.86 -5.90
N GLY A 213 -10.07 -10.52 -6.51
CA GLY A 213 -10.76 -11.37 -7.48
C GLY A 213 -10.09 -11.38 -8.87
N ALA A 214 -9.22 -10.42 -9.16
CA ALA A 214 -8.54 -10.31 -10.45
C ALA A 214 -7.14 -10.93 -10.46
N PHE A 215 -6.43 -10.94 -9.33
CA PHE A 215 -5.02 -11.34 -9.27
C PHE A 215 -4.70 -12.21 -8.05
N ASP A 216 -4.19 -13.42 -8.30
CA ASP A 216 -3.83 -14.37 -7.26
C ASP A 216 -2.54 -14.01 -6.51
N ASP A 217 -1.61 -13.40 -7.22
CA ASP A 217 -0.28 -12.93 -6.79
C ASP A 217 -0.28 -11.49 -6.24
N LEU A 218 -1.46 -10.91 -6.02
CA LEU A 218 -1.60 -9.58 -5.40
C LEU A 218 -1.90 -9.69 -3.92
N VAL A 219 -1.20 -8.87 -3.13
CA VAL A 219 -1.58 -8.55 -1.75
C VAL A 219 -1.83 -7.06 -1.56
N VAL A 220 -2.65 -6.75 -0.56
CA VAL A 220 -3.04 -5.38 -0.21
C VAL A 220 -2.55 -5.07 1.19
N TYR A 221 -1.82 -3.97 1.32
CA TYR A 221 -1.48 -3.36 2.60
C TYR A 221 -2.21 -2.02 2.71
N THR A 222 -3.01 -1.84 3.75
CA THR A 222 -3.75 -0.59 3.96
C THR A 222 -3.67 -0.09 5.39
N ALA A 223 -3.58 1.23 5.55
CA ALA A 223 -3.53 1.84 6.87
C ALA A 223 -4.92 2.03 7.49
N ARG A 224 -5.98 2.12 6.67
CA ARG A 224 -7.37 2.24 7.14
C ARG A 224 -8.33 1.65 6.12
N LEU A 225 -9.26 0.84 6.60
CA LEU A 225 -10.42 0.41 5.83
C LEU A 225 -11.60 1.35 6.09
N ASP A 226 -12.15 1.92 5.02
CA ASP A 226 -13.34 2.75 5.07
C ASP A 226 -14.54 2.00 4.49
N ARG A 227 -15.49 1.69 5.38
CA ARG A 227 -16.76 1.01 5.07
C ARG A 227 -17.97 1.79 5.61
N GLY A 228 -17.86 3.12 5.67
CA GLY A 228 -18.75 3.99 6.44
C GLY A 228 -20.20 4.06 5.97
N LEU A 229 -20.53 3.50 4.80
CA LEU A 229 -21.89 3.41 4.27
C LEU A 229 -22.54 2.04 4.48
N SER A 230 -21.87 1.15 5.20
CA SER A 230 -22.45 -0.14 5.59
C SER A 230 -23.59 0.05 6.60
N PRO A 231 -24.57 -0.87 6.66
CA PRO A 231 -25.59 -0.88 7.71
C PRO A 231 -24.98 -0.87 9.12
N ALA A 232 -25.65 -0.26 10.10
CA ALA A 232 -25.11 -0.12 11.46
C ALA A 232 -24.80 -1.47 12.14
N ASP A 233 -25.63 -2.48 11.89
CA ASP A 233 -25.44 -3.84 12.38
C ASP A 233 -24.28 -4.58 11.67
N VAL A 234 -23.90 -4.16 10.46
CA VAL A 234 -22.69 -4.63 9.76
C VAL A 234 -21.44 -3.91 10.28
N LEU A 235 -21.52 -2.60 10.53
CA LEU A 235 -20.44 -1.81 11.12
C LEU A 235 -20.04 -2.29 12.53
N ALA A 236 -20.98 -2.86 13.29
CA ALA A 236 -20.72 -3.42 14.60
C ALA A 236 -20.01 -4.78 14.57
N ARG A 237 -19.85 -5.39 13.39
CA ARG A 237 -19.19 -6.70 13.20
C ARG A 237 -17.73 -6.56 12.83
N CYS A 238 -16.99 -7.66 12.95
CA CYS A 238 -15.63 -7.75 12.46
C CYS A 238 -15.60 -7.42 10.94
N PRO A 239 -14.71 -6.53 10.47
CA PRO A 239 -14.61 -6.23 9.04
C PRO A 239 -14.45 -7.51 8.21
N GLY A 240 -15.21 -7.63 7.12
CA GLY A 240 -15.18 -8.81 6.25
C GLY A 240 -16.05 -10.00 6.69
N GLU A 241 -16.59 -10.01 7.93
CA GLU A 241 -17.53 -11.06 8.38
C GLU A 241 -18.80 -11.09 7.52
N ARG A 242 -19.32 -9.91 7.15
CA ARG A 242 -20.48 -9.73 6.26
C ARG A 242 -20.09 -8.92 5.02
N TRP A 243 -18.98 -9.29 4.37
CA TRP A 243 -18.38 -8.52 3.26
C TRP A 243 -19.36 -8.22 2.11
N SER A 244 -20.33 -9.08 1.82
CA SER A 244 -21.34 -8.81 0.79
C SER A 244 -22.23 -7.59 1.10
N GLU A 245 -22.31 -7.18 2.36
CA GLU A 245 -23.15 -6.10 2.86
C GLU A 245 -22.35 -4.85 3.26
N GLU A 246 -21.03 -4.93 3.20
CA GLU A 246 -20.16 -3.80 3.48
C GLU A 246 -20.07 -2.85 2.29
N ARG A 247 -20.06 -1.56 2.59
CA ARG A 247 -20.05 -0.50 1.59
C ARG A 247 -19.16 0.67 2.03
N GLY A 248 -18.11 0.94 1.26
CA GLY A 248 -17.22 2.07 1.45
C GLY A 248 -17.45 3.21 0.45
N LEU A 249 -18.18 2.96 -0.64
CA LEU A 249 -18.34 3.92 -1.73
C LEU A 249 -19.75 4.52 -1.82
N ASN A 250 -19.82 5.82 -2.02
CA ASN A 250 -21.08 6.47 -2.43
C ASN A 250 -21.38 6.19 -3.93
N GLU A 251 -22.50 6.69 -4.43
CA GLU A 251 -22.93 6.49 -5.82
C GLU A 251 -21.92 7.02 -6.86
N HIS A 252 -21.16 8.06 -6.52
CA HIS A 252 -20.13 8.65 -7.38
C HIS A 252 -18.75 7.99 -7.24
N GLY A 253 -18.61 6.92 -6.45
CA GLY A 253 -17.35 6.21 -6.26
C GLY A 253 -16.34 6.92 -5.35
N TYR A 254 -16.80 7.86 -4.51
CA TYR A 254 -15.99 8.43 -3.44
C TYR A 254 -16.04 7.54 -2.20
N ILE A 255 -14.89 7.38 -1.55
CA ILE A 255 -14.75 6.67 -0.27
C ILE A 255 -15.41 7.49 0.84
N VAL A 256 -16.15 6.81 1.72
CA VAL A 256 -16.80 7.39 2.90
C VAL A 256 -16.38 6.60 4.16
N PRO A 257 -15.83 7.27 5.20
CA PRO A 257 -15.65 8.73 5.33
C PRO A 257 -14.57 9.33 4.40
N GLY A 258 -13.60 8.53 3.96
CA GLY A 258 -12.61 8.93 2.95
C GLY A 258 -11.69 10.08 3.37
N ALA A 259 -11.07 10.69 2.38
CA ALA A 259 -10.20 11.88 2.52
C ALA A 259 -10.41 12.91 1.38
N GLY A 260 -11.49 12.77 0.60
CA GLY A 260 -11.73 13.57 -0.60
C GLY A 260 -10.81 13.24 -1.78
N GLY A 261 -10.78 14.14 -2.78
CA GLY A 261 -9.93 14.02 -3.97
C GLY A 261 -8.47 14.29 -3.66
N MET A 262 -7.73 13.27 -3.22
CA MET A 262 -6.32 13.42 -2.83
C MET A 262 -5.43 13.91 -3.98
N GLY A 263 -5.78 13.62 -5.24
CA GLY A 263 -5.07 14.16 -6.40
C GLY A 263 -5.14 15.68 -6.48
N GLU A 264 -6.33 16.24 -6.31
CA GLU A 264 -6.60 17.68 -6.35
C GLU A 264 -6.03 18.36 -5.11
N VAL A 265 -6.30 17.78 -3.95
CA VAL A 265 -5.91 18.27 -2.63
C VAL A 265 -4.38 18.37 -2.52
N LEU A 266 -3.64 17.30 -2.88
CA LEU A 266 -2.17 17.29 -2.79
C LEU A 266 -1.49 18.23 -3.80
N ASN A 267 -2.14 18.53 -4.92
CA ASN A 267 -1.54 19.34 -5.97
C ASN A 267 -2.09 20.77 -6.04
N ASN A 268 -3.04 21.12 -5.16
CA ASN A 268 -3.80 22.37 -5.22
C ASN A 268 -4.33 22.65 -6.64
N ALA A 269 -4.87 21.62 -7.27
CA ALA A 269 -5.23 21.62 -8.69
C ALA A 269 -6.70 21.21 -8.84
N TRP A 270 -7.56 22.20 -8.64
CA TRP A 270 -9.02 22.10 -8.69
C TRP A 270 -9.53 22.46 -10.08
N CYS A 271 -10.58 21.76 -10.54
CA CYS A 271 -11.31 22.05 -11.76
C CYS A 271 -12.57 22.87 -11.47
#